data_AF-A0A932UNG1-F1
#
_entry.id   AF-A0A932UNG1-F1
#
_cell.length_a   1.000
_cell.length_b   1.000
_cell.length_c   1.000
_cell.angle_alpha   90.00
_cell.angle_beta   90.00
_cell.angle_gamma   90.00
#
_symmetry.space_group_name_H-M   'P 1'
#
loop_
_entity.id
_entity.type
_entity.pdbx_description
1 polymer ?
#
loop_
_entity_poly.entity_id
_entity_poly.type
_entity_poly.pdbx_seq_one_letter_code
_entity_poly.pdbx_strand_id
1 'polypeptide(L)'
;MVYHRDFNAEHADHQALRPLIIADGLRCMVAGGPWHGEAEQTNLILASRDMIALDAAGVGLLKHFGRWDEVTNISVWEQRQIKRAVELGLGAKGPEELELIARSLLGRDEEFSKLTEAIEAHLK
;
A
#
# COMPACT_ATOMS: atom_id res chain seq x y z
N MET A 1 -9.92 -4.21 5.54
CA MET A 1 -9.26 -2.94 5.93
C MET A 1 -7.78 -3.20 6.11
N VAL A 2 -6.94 -2.39 5.49
CA VAL A 2 -5.48 -2.45 5.62
C VAL A 2 -5.02 -1.13 6.21
N TYR A 3 -4.32 -1.18 7.33
CA TYR A 3 -3.90 -0.04 8.12
C TYR A 3 -2.39 -0.11 8.38
N HIS A 4 -1.70 1.01 8.32
CA HIS A 4 -0.30 1.11 8.73
C HIS A 4 -0.19 1.87 10.06
N ARG A 5 0.72 1.41 10.93
CA ARG A 5 1.06 2.06 12.20
C ARG A 5 2.51 2.54 12.16
N ASP A 6 2.74 3.80 12.47
CA ASP A 6 4.08 4.37 12.56
C ASP A 6 4.89 3.72 13.69
N PHE A 7 6.10 3.23 13.39
CA PHE A 7 6.98 2.54 14.36
C PHE A 7 8.01 3.46 15.05
N ASN A 8 8.12 4.75 14.68
CA ASN A 8 9.19 5.63 15.20
C ASN A 8 8.68 6.78 16.07
N ALA A 9 9.01 6.72 17.37
CA ALA A 9 8.61 7.66 18.42
C ALA A 9 9.49 8.94 18.54
N GLU A 10 10.53 9.10 17.73
CA GLU A 10 11.55 10.16 17.95
C GLU A 10 11.33 11.48 17.18
N HIS A 11 10.29 11.63 16.36
CA HIS A 11 10.06 12.85 15.54
C HIS A 11 8.70 13.51 15.83
N ALA A 12 8.42 13.77 17.10
CA ALA A 12 7.09 14.11 17.61
C ALA A 12 6.48 15.44 17.12
N ASP A 13 7.27 16.43 16.69
CA ASP A 13 6.72 17.80 16.46
C ASP A 13 6.07 18.03 15.09
N HIS A 14 6.41 17.24 14.06
CA HIS A 14 5.78 17.33 12.72
C HIS A 14 4.75 16.22 12.43
N GLN A 15 4.68 15.19 13.27
CA GLN A 15 3.81 14.02 13.07
C GLN A 15 2.37 14.22 13.59
N ALA A 16 2.17 15.10 14.58
CA ALA A 16 0.87 15.30 15.23
C ALA A 16 -0.24 15.85 14.29
N LEU A 17 0.10 16.39 13.11
CA LEU A 17 -0.83 17.05 12.19
C LEU A 17 -1.06 16.30 10.87
N ARG A 18 -0.51 15.10 10.65
CA ARG A 18 -0.75 14.39 9.40
C ARG A 18 -2.21 13.89 9.34
N PRO A 19 -2.99 14.27 8.31
CA PRO A 19 -4.35 13.77 8.16
C PRO A 19 -4.33 12.25 7.93
N LEU A 20 -5.37 11.57 8.39
CA LEU A 20 -5.60 10.18 7.99
C LEU A 20 -5.97 10.16 6.51
N ILE A 21 -5.18 9.46 5.71
CA ILE A 21 -5.42 9.26 4.28
C ILE A 21 -6.15 7.94 4.13
N ILE A 22 -7.26 7.96 3.40
CA ILE A 22 -8.07 6.77 3.11
C ILE A 22 -8.16 6.64 1.59
N ALA A 23 -7.74 5.49 1.07
CA ALA A 23 -7.93 5.13 -0.33
C ALA A 23 -9.10 4.14 -0.44
N ASP A 24 -10.06 4.49 -1.30
CA ASP A 24 -11.08 3.56 -1.77
C ASP A 24 -10.42 2.55 -2.71
N GLY A 25 -10.32 1.31 -2.23
CA GLY A 25 -9.81 0.18 -2.98
C GLY A 25 -10.89 -0.90 -3.10
N LEU A 26 -12.17 -0.54 -3.20
CA LEU A 26 -13.23 -1.53 -3.44
C LEU A 26 -13.07 -2.19 -4.81
N ARG A 27 -12.63 -1.41 -5.80
CA ARG A 27 -12.14 -1.91 -7.10
C ARG A 27 -10.80 -1.26 -7.42
N CYS A 28 -9.93 -2.00 -8.08
CA CYS A 28 -8.61 -1.56 -8.47
C CYS A 28 -8.38 -1.81 -9.95
N MET A 29 -7.79 -0.87 -10.68
CA MET A 29 -7.34 -1.10 -12.06
C MET A 29 -6.03 -1.89 -12.04
N VAL A 30 -6.04 -3.06 -12.67
CA VAL A 30 -4.94 -4.04 -12.59
C VAL A 30 -4.12 -4.13 -13.88
N ALA A 31 -4.56 -3.47 -14.97
CA ALA A 31 -3.86 -3.39 -16.25
C ALA A 31 -4.40 -2.22 -17.09
N GLY A 32 -3.60 -1.72 -18.05
CA GLY A 32 -4.05 -0.77 -19.10
C GLY A 32 -3.95 0.72 -18.78
N GLY A 33 -3.75 1.10 -17.51
CA GLY A 33 -3.58 2.49 -17.10
C GLY A 33 -4.70 3.02 -16.21
N PRO A 34 -4.49 4.16 -15.53
CA PRO A 34 -5.41 4.67 -14.52
C PRO A 34 -6.69 5.32 -15.08
N TRP A 35 -6.86 5.34 -16.40
CA TRP A 35 -8.01 5.97 -17.07
C TRP A 35 -8.84 4.99 -17.91
N HIS A 36 -8.22 3.89 -18.35
CA HIS A 36 -8.83 2.84 -19.17
C HIS A 36 -8.09 1.54 -18.88
N GLY A 37 -8.79 0.42 -18.80
CA GLY A 37 -8.14 -0.87 -18.56
C GLY A 37 -9.01 -1.88 -17.86
N GLU A 38 -8.37 -2.93 -17.35
CA GLU A 38 -9.03 -3.99 -16.60
C GLU A 38 -9.10 -3.61 -15.12
N ALA A 39 -10.26 -3.83 -14.51
CA ALA A 39 -10.47 -3.60 -13.09
C ALA A 39 -10.91 -4.89 -12.40
N GLU A 40 -10.38 -5.10 -11.20
CA GLU A 40 -10.70 -6.23 -10.34
C GLU A 40 -11.37 -5.75 -9.06
N GLN A 41 -12.25 -6.59 -8.52
CA GLN A 41 -12.92 -6.30 -7.26
C GLN A 41 -12.05 -6.78 -6.10
N THR A 42 -11.54 -5.81 -5.34
CA THR A 42 -10.60 -6.04 -4.24
C THR A 42 -11.26 -5.94 -2.87
N ASN A 43 -12.38 -5.21 -2.76
CA ASN A 43 -13.13 -5.02 -1.51
C ASN A 43 -12.26 -4.50 -0.34
N LEU A 44 -11.26 -3.67 -0.66
CA LEU A 44 -10.34 -3.09 0.32
C LEU A 44 -10.69 -1.64 0.63
N ILE A 45 -10.42 -1.27 1.88
CA ILE A 45 -10.21 0.12 2.28
C ILE A 45 -8.79 0.14 2.83
N LEU A 46 -7.94 0.97 2.25
CA LEU A 46 -6.58 1.20 2.71
C LEU A 46 -6.55 2.52 3.48
N ALA A 47 -5.87 2.56 4.62
CA ALA A 47 -5.75 3.77 5.41
C ALA A 47 -4.38 3.90 6.07
N SER A 48 -3.81 5.10 6.05
CA SER A 48 -2.54 5.39 6.71
C SER A 48 -2.40 6.89 7.01
N ARG A 49 -1.58 7.24 7.99
CA ARG A 49 -1.08 8.61 8.20
C ARG A 49 0.20 8.88 7.41
N ASP A 50 0.78 7.84 6.84
CA ASP A 50 1.94 7.88 5.96
C ASP A 50 1.53 7.58 4.52
N MET A 51 1.68 8.58 3.66
CA MET A 51 1.29 8.49 2.25
C MET A 51 2.16 7.50 1.47
N ILE A 52 3.42 7.32 1.88
CA ILE A 52 4.35 6.40 1.23
C ILE A 52 4.05 4.97 1.64
N ALA A 53 3.70 4.74 2.91
CA ALA A 53 3.21 3.43 3.34
C ALA A 53 1.90 3.05 2.61
N LEU A 54 1.00 4.01 2.39
CA LEU A 54 -0.24 3.79 1.66
C LEU A 54 0.01 3.42 0.19
N ASP A 55 0.87 4.20 -0.49
CA ASP A 55 1.26 3.94 -1.87
C ASP A 55 1.99 2.60 -2.00
N ALA A 56 2.89 2.27 -1.07
CA ALA A 56 3.57 0.99 -1.05
C ALA A 56 2.59 -0.19 -0.96
N ALA A 57 1.61 -0.12 -0.05
CA ALA A 57 0.55 -1.13 0.06
C ALA A 57 -0.30 -1.23 -1.21
N GLY A 58 -0.63 -0.08 -1.84
CA GLY A 58 -1.35 -0.03 -3.11
C GLY A 58 -0.58 -0.66 -4.26
N VAL A 59 0.72 -0.40 -4.36
CA VAL A 59 1.58 -1.07 -5.35
C VAL A 59 1.68 -2.56 -5.06
N GLY A 60 1.84 -2.98 -3.80
CA GLY A 60 1.82 -4.40 -3.41
C GLY A 60 0.54 -5.11 -3.86
N LEU A 61 -0.61 -4.44 -3.73
CA LEU A 61 -1.89 -4.92 -4.25
C LEU A 61 -1.89 -5.07 -5.77
N LEU A 62 -1.36 -4.09 -6.51
CA LEU A 62 -1.25 -4.19 -7.98
C LEU A 62 -0.34 -5.34 -8.41
N LYS A 63 0.77 -5.54 -7.70
CA LYS A 63 1.74 -6.62 -7.98
C LYS A 63 1.12 -8.00 -7.79
N HIS A 64 0.23 -8.17 -6.80
CA HIS A 64 -0.48 -9.43 -6.58
C HIS A 64 -1.22 -9.93 -7.83
N PHE A 65 -1.81 -9.02 -8.62
CA PHE A 65 -2.52 -9.39 -9.84
C PHE A 65 -1.60 -9.82 -10.97
N GLY A 66 -0.36 -9.31 -11.02
CA GLY A 66 0.62 -9.75 -12.01
C GLY A 66 0.32 -9.32 -13.45
N ARG A 67 -0.63 -8.40 -13.69
CA ARG A 67 -1.15 -8.07 -15.04
C ARG A 67 -0.65 -6.74 -15.63
N TRP A 68 0.22 -6.03 -14.91
CA TRP A 68 0.74 -4.74 -15.35
C TRP A 68 2.26 -4.70 -15.27
N ASP A 69 2.92 -4.99 -16.39
CA ASP A 69 4.38 -5.18 -16.47
C ASP A 69 5.19 -3.99 -15.97
N GLU A 70 4.70 -2.77 -16.21
CA GLU A 70 5.31 -1.53 -15.71
C GLU A 70 5.32 -1.43 -14.18
N VAL A 71 4.47 -2.20 -13.48
CA VAL A 71 4.39 -2.25 -12.01
C VAL A 71 4.98 -3.55 -11.45
N THR A 72 4.69 -4.69 -12.10
CA THR A 72 5.03 -6.03 -11.58
C THR A 72 6.52 -6.32 -11.61
N ASN A 73 7.27 -5.77 -12.56
CA ASN A 73 8.71 -6.03 -12.70
C ASN A 73 9.61 -5.09 -11.88
N ILE A 74 9.04 -4.07 -11.23
CA ILE A 74 9.78 -3.10 -10.42
C ILE A 74 9.46 -3.34 -8.95
N SER A 75 10.46 -3.37 -8.06
CA SER A 75 10.19 -3.51 -6.62
C SER A 75 9.35 -2.32 -6.13
N VAL A 76 8.59 -2.50 -5.04
CA VAL A 76 7.74 -1.43 -4.49
C VAL A 76 8.55 -0.17 -4.18
N TRP A 77 9.74 -0.34 -3.60
CA TRP A 77 10.62 0.76 -3.20
C TRP A 77 11.38 1.41 -4.37
N GLU A 78 11.45 0.75 -5.52
CA GLU A 78 12.04 1.32 -6.75
C GLU A 78 11.01 1.97 -7.67
N GLN A 79 9.72 1.94 -7.31
CA GLN A 79 8.70 2.70 -8.03
C GLN A 79 9.06 4.19 -7.99
N ARG A 80 9.04 4.85 -9.17
CA ARG A 80 9.55 6.22 -9.34
C ARG A 80 9.05 7.21 -8.28
N GLN A 81 7.76 7.13 -7.94
CA GLN A 81 7.14 8.04 -6.97
C GLN A 81 7.56 7.73 -5.53
N ILE A 82 7.56 6.45 -5.15
CA ILE A 82 7.98 5.99 -3.81
C ILE A 82 9.45 6.30 -3.59
N LYS A 83 10.33 5.88 -4.51
CA LYS A 83 11.77 6.16 -4.45
C LYS A 83 12.06 7.64 -4.31
N ARG A 84 11.40 8.49 -5.11
CA ARG A 84 11.58 9.93 -5.04
C ARG A 84 11.12 10.52 -3.71
N ALA A 85 10.03 10.02 -3.14
CA ALA A 85 9.56 10.47 -1.84
C ALA A 85 10.56 10.10 -0.72
N VAL A 86 11.11 8.88 -0.77
CA VAL A 86 12.17 8.44 0.16
C VAL A 86 13.42 9.33 0.05
N GLU A 87 13.88 9.64 -1.17
CA GLU A 87 15.00 10.58 -1.39
C GLU A 87 14.75 11.98 -0.80
N LEU A 88 13.48 12.41 -0.78
CA LEU A 88 13.05 13.69 -0.22
C LEU A 88 12.80 13.62 1.30
N GLY A 89 12.99 12.46 1.93
CA GLY A 89 12.73 12.25 3.36
C GLY A 89 11.24 12.30 3.72
N LEU A 90 10.35 11.99 2.77
CA LEU A 90 8.92 11.95 2.98
C LEU A 90 8.48 10.54 3.38
N GLY A 91 7.84 10.44 4.55
CA GLY A 91 7.22 9.20 5.02
C GLY A 91 8.19 8.05 5.28
N ALA A 92 7.67 6.82 5.16
CA ALA A 92 8.41 5.57 5.36
C ALA A 92 9.53 5.41 4.33
N LYS A 93 10.71 4.97 4.79
CA LYS A 93 11.93 4.88 3.97
C LYS A 93 12.22 3.49 3.42
N GLY A 94 11.55 2.48 3.95
CA GLY A 94 11.81 1.09 3.63
C GLY A 94 10.83 0.14 4.30
N PRO A 95 10.91 -1.16 3.98
CA PRO A 95 10.01 -2.18 4.53
C PRO A 95 10.06 -2.27 6.05
N GLU A 96 11.20 -1.96 6.66
CA GLU A 96 11.41 -1.96 8.11
C GLU A 96 10.62 -0.87 8.85
N GLU A 97 10.21 0.19 8.16
CA GLU A 97 9.38 1.28 8.72
C GLU A 97 7.87 1.08 8.41
N LEU A 98 7.50 -0.05 7.79
CA LEU A 98 6.15 -0.36 7.35
C LEU A 98 5.61 -1.62 8.04
N GLU A 99 4.56 -1.47 8.85
CA GLU A 99 3.75 -2.58 9.36
C GLU A 99 2.39 -2.63 8.64
N LEU A 100 2.05 -3.77 8.05
CA LEU A 100 0.75 -4.01 7.41
C LEU A 100 -0.22 -4.64 8.41
N ILE A 101 -1.21 -3.88 8.88
CA ILE A 101 -2.25 -4.38 9.78
C ILE A 101 -3.53 -4.63 8.98
N ALA A 102 -3.90 -5.89 8.82
CA ALA A 102 -5.08 -6.29 8.07
C ALA A 102 -6.22 -6.79 8.97
N ARG A 103 -7.45 -6.34 8.69
CA ARG A 103 -8.66 -6.83 9.35
C ARG A 103 -9.81 -6.97 8.36
N SER A 104 -10.41 -8.17 8.32
CA SER A 104 -11.69 -8.38 7.62
C SER A 104 -12.85 -7.93 8.50
N LEU A 105 -13.83 -7.29 7.87
CA LEU A 105 -15.09 -6.88 8.52
C LEU A 105 -16.14 -8.01 8.51
N LEU A 106 -15.92 -9.05 7.71
CA LEU A 106 -16.83 -10.18 7.55
C LEU A 106 -16.48 -11.37 8.49
N GLY A 107 -15.46 -11.22 9.34
CA GLY A 107 -14.96 -12.29 10.20
C GLY A 107 -13.80 -13.04 9.55
N ARG A 108 -13.81 -14.38 9.63
CA ARG A 108 -12.78 -15.21 8.99
C ARG A 108 -13.01 -15.23 7.48
N ASP A 109 -12.03 -14.76 6.73
CA ASP A 109 -12.05 -14.66 5.27
C ASP A 109 -10.68 -15.07 4.73
N GLU A 110 -10.63 -16.27 4.13
CA GLU A 110 -9.36 -16.87 3.68
C GLU A 110 -8.80 -16.20 2.43
N GLU A 111 -9.66 -15.71 1.54
CA GLU A 111 -9.24 -14.98 0.35
C GLU A 111 -8.65 -13.63 0.74
N PHE A 112 -9.27 -12.94 1.71
CA PHE A 112 -8.70 -11.73 2.28
C PHE A 112 -7.34 -11.98 2.94
N SER A 113 -7.20 -13.05 3.73
CA SER A 113 -5.91 -13.40 4.35
C SER A 113 -4.82 -13.63 3.29
N LYS A 114 -5.09 -14.46 2.28
CA LYS A 114 -4.14 -14.73 1.18
C LYS A 114 -3.75 -13.45 0.44
N LEU A 115 -4.72 -12.58 0.17
CA LEU A 115 -4.48 -11.30 -0.47
C LEU A 115 -3.53 -10.43 0.37
N THR A 116 -3.78 -10.33 1.68
CA THR A 116 -2.96 -9.51 2.58
C THR A 116 -1.55 -10.06 2.76
N GLU A 117 -1.40 -11.39 2.83
CA GLU A 117 -0.09 -12.06 2.86
C GLU A 117 0.68 -11.82 1.56
N ALA A 118 0.00 -11.85 0.41
CA ALA A 118 0.62 -11.56 -0.88
C ALA A 118 1.07 -10.10 -0.99
N ILE A 119 0.26 -9.15 -0.51
CA ILE A 119 0.64 -7.74 -0.44
C ILE A 119 1.89 -7.59 0.43
N GLU A 120 1.90 -8.15 1.63
CA GLU A 120 3.03 -8.07 2.55
C GLU A 120 4.31 -8.68 1.96
N ALA A 121 4.19 -9.78 1.22
CA ALA A 121 5.32 -10.41 0.54
C ALA A 121 5.95 -9.49 -0.52
N HIS A 122 5.16 -8.65 -1.19
CA HIS A 122 5.65 -7.68 -2.17
C HIS A 122 6.28 -6.43 -1.56
N LEU A 123 6.05 -6.16 -0.27
CA LEU A 123 6.62 -5.00 0.41
C LEU A 123 8.07 -5.23 0.83
N LYS A 124 8.50 -6.48 0.96
CA LYS A 124 9.89 -6.87 1.31
C LYS A 124 10.82 -6.73 0.11
#